data_AF-H0SR59-F1
#
_entry.id   AF-H0SR59-F1
#
_cell.length_a   1.000
_cell.length_b   1.000
_cell.length_c   1.000
_cell.angle_alpha   90.00
_cell.angle_beta   90.00
_cell.angle_gamma   90.00
#
_symmetry.space_group_name_H-M   'P 1'
#
loop_
_entity.id
_entity.type
_entity.pdbx_description
1 polymer ?
#
loop_
_entity_poly.entity_id
_entity_poly.type
_entity_poly.pdbx_seq_one_letter_code
_entity_poly.pdbx_strand_id
1 'polypeptide(L)'
;MIDRLEAARALDDIENITRRVRQSQIYRLSSLLMILWGALVVLGNLVTYLTPIYADKAWLSVYVLGIAGSVVLGATEKARWGMGSFDVRSLLAFVMFFAFGFFVERIGHFGPREMGAFWPIYFMLFYCLAGLWFGIAFTIFGLSVIALTLIGYVFIGAAFPLWMAVVNGVGLILGGLWMRRS
;
A
#
# COMPACT_ATOMS: atom_id res chain seq x y z
N MET A 1 -15.30 47.06 -6.25
CA MET A 1 -14.81 46.43 -7.49
C MET A 1 -13.58 45.63 -7.06
N ILE A 2 -13.67 44.31 -7.02
CA ILE A 2 -12.55 43.47 -6.58
C ILE A 2 -11.43 43.64 -7.61
N ASP A 3 -10.23 44.01 -7.16
CA ASP A 3 -9.09 44.22 -8.04
C ASP A 3 -8.66 42.86 -8.65
N ARG A 4 -8.29 42.83 -9.94
CA ARG A 4 -7.92 41.58 -10.63
C ARG A 4 -6.78 40.85 -9.91
N LEU A 5 -5.88 41.60 -9.28
CA LEU A 5 -4.77 41.06 -8.49
C LEU A 5 -5.25 40.33 -7.23
N GLU A 6 -6.30 40.83 -6.60
CA GLU A 6 -6.89 40.29 -5.38
C GLU A 6 -7.69 39.02 -5.67
N ALA A 7 -8.40 38.98 -6.81
CA ALA A 7 -9.06 37.78 -7.30
C ALA A 7 -8.07 36.67 -7.68
N ALA A 8 -6.93 37.02 -8.30
CA ALA A 8 -5.88 36.07 -8.63
C ALA A 8 -5.20 35.48 -7.38
N ARG A 9 -4.94 36.31 -6.35
CA ARG A 9 -4.40 35.83 -5.07
C ARG A 9 -5.37 34.93 -4.31
N ALA A 10 -6.67 35.26 -4.30
CA ALA A 10 -7.68 34.42 -3.67
C ALA A 10 -7.81 33.05 -4.38
N LEU A 11 -7.69 33.00 -5.71
CA LEU A 11 -7.68 31.75 -6.47
C LEU A 11 -6.42 30.91 -6.17
N ASP A 12 -5.25 31.54 -6.12
CA ASP A 12 -3.99 30.87 -5.77
C ASP A 12 -4.00 30.32 -4.34
N ASP A 13 -4.56 31.07 -3.38
CA ASP A 13 -4.75 30.60 -2.01
C ASP A 13 -5.71 29.41 -1.92
N ILE A 14 -6.83 29.45 -2.66
CA ILE A 14 -7.77 28.32 -2.75
C ILE A 14 -7.11 27.10 -3.37
N GLU A 15 -6.31 27.28 -4.43
CA GLU A 15 -5.58 26.19 -5.08
C GLU A 15 -4.51 25.59 -4.14
N ASN A 16 -3.78 26.43 -3.41
CA ASN A 16 -2.80 26.02 -2.41
C ASN A 16 -3.44 25.30 -1.21
N ILE A 17 -4.62 25.75 -0.75
CA ILE A 17 -5.39 25.08 0.30
C ILE A 17 -5.93 23.75 -0.21
N THR A 18 -6.51 23.71 -1.41
CA THR A 18 -7.06 22.50 -2.04
C THR A 18 -5.96 21.45 -2.25
N ARG A 19 -4.78 21.86 -2.70
CA ARG A 19 -3.62 20.99 -2.90
C ARG A 19 -3.14 20.38 -1.58
N ARG A 20 -3.05 21.19 -0.52
CA ARG A 20 -2.69 20.73 0.84
C ARG A 20 -3.73 19.79 1.45
N VAL A 21 -5.02 20.10 1.28
CA VAL A 21 -6.13 19.24 1.77
C VAL A 21 -6.15 17.91 1.02
N ARG A 22 -6.01 17.93 -0.31
CA ARG A 22 -5.94 16.73 -1.14
C ARG A 22 -4.72 15.86 -0.79
N GLN A 23 -3.58 16.49 -0.52
CA GLN A 23 -2.37 15.80 -0.07
C GLN A 23 -2.59 15.17 1.31
N SER A 24 -3.13 15.91 2.29
CA SER A 24 -3.47 15.36 3.62
C SER A 24 -4.46 14.18 3.55
N GLN A 25 -5.45 14.25 2.66
CA GLN A 25 -6.40 13.15 2.43
C GLN A 25 -5.73 11.89 1.84
N ILE A 26 -4.87 12.06 0.83
CA ILE A 26 -4.12 10.95 0.22
C ILE A 26 -3.21 10.31 1.27
N TYR A 27 -2.50 11.10 2.08
CA TYR A 27 -1.66 10.59 3.18
C TYR A 27 -2.48 9.81 4.21
N ARG A 28 -3.66 10.31 4.59
CA ARG A 28 -4.54 9.62 5.55
C ARG A 28 -5.08 8.30 5.00
N LEU A 29 -5.55 8.27 3.75
CA LEU A 29 -6.04 7.04 3.12
C LEU A 29 -4.90 6.03 2.94
N SER A 30 -3.74 6.46 2.45
CA SER A 30 -2.55 5.62 2.31
C SER A 30 -2.10 5.05 3.65
N SER A 31 -2.09 5.85 4.73
CA SER A 31 -1.79 5.41 6.09
C SER A 31 -2.75 4.31 6.56
N LEU A 32 -4.06 4.49 6.38
CA LEU A 32 -5.07 3.50 6.77
C LEU A 32 -4.92 2.19 5.98
N LEU A 33 -4.66 2.30 4.68
CA LEU A 33 -4.40 1.14 3.82
C LEU A 33 -3.12 0.41 4.23
N MET A 34 -2.03 1.13 4.53
CA MET A 34 -0.80 0.53 5.04
C MET A 34 -1.02 -0.24 6.35
N ILE A 35 -1.80 0.30 7.28
CA ILE A 35 -2.09 -0.37 8.56
C ILE A 35 -2.94 -1.63 8.32
N LEU A 36 -3.99 -1.55 7.49
CA LEU A 36 -4.85 -2.68 7.15
C LEU A 36 -4.04 -3.80 6.50
N TRP A 37 -3.30 -3.48 5.44
CA TRP A 37 -2.48 -4.46 4.72
C TRP A 37 -1.35 -5.00 5.59
N GLY A 38 -0.71 -4.17 6.42
CA GLY A 38 0.30 -4.61 7.37
C GLY A 38 -0.24 -5.65 8.35
N ALA A 39 -1.41 -5.41 8.95
CA ALA A 39 -2.05 -6.36 9.86
C ALA A 39 -2.41 -7.68 9.16
N LEU A 40 -2.97 -7.61 7.96
CA LEU A 40 -3.30 -8.80 7.17
C LEU A 40 -2.06 -9.59 6.76
N VAL A 41 -0.97 -8.92 6.40
CA VAL A 41 0.31 -9.55 6.06
C VAL A 41 0.95 -10.23 7.28
N VAL A 42 0.87 -9.63 8.48
CA VAL A 42 1.30 -10.29 9.73
C VAL A 42 0.53 -11.58 9.94
N LEU A 43 -0.81 -11.53 9.84
CA LEU A 43 -1.67 -12.70 10.02
C LEU A 43 -1.42 -13.77 8.95
N GLY A 44 -1.32 -13.39 7.68
CA GLY A 44 -1.06 -14.31 6.58
C GLY A 44 0.27 -15.05 6.73
N ASN A 45 1.33 -14.34 7.14
CA ASN A 45 2.63 -14.94 7.38
C ASN A 45 2.67 -15.83 8.64
N LEU A 46 1.98 -15.46 9.71
CA LEU A 46 1.83 -16.30 10.90
C LEU A 46 1.12 -17.62 10.57
N VAL A 47 0.01 -17.56 9.81
CA VAL A 47 -0.73 -18.75 9.37
C VAL A 47 0.13 -19.59 8.41
N THR A 48 0.91 -18.96 7.55
CA THR A 48 1.85 -19.66 6.64
C THR A 48 2.92 -20.41 7.43
N TYR A 49 3.44 -19.84 8.52
CA TYR A 49 4.43 -20.49 9.37
C TYR A 49 3.83 -21.64 10.20
N LEU A 50 2.67 -21.43 10.81
CA LEU A 50 2.02 -22.42 11.68
C LEU A 50 1.37 -23.57 10.90
N THR A 51 0.86 -23.28 9.71
CA THR A 51 0.09 -24.21 8.88
C THR A 51 0.44 -24.07 7.39
N PRO A 52 1.62 -24.56 6.94
CA PRO A 52 2.06 -24.38 5.57
C PRO A 52 1.13 -25.05 4.53
N ILE A 53 0.40 -26.10 4.91
CA ILE A 53 -0.57 -26.79 4.05
C ILE A 53 -1.78 -25.89 3.68
N TYR A 54 -2.12 -24.93 4.54
CA TYR A 54 -3.26 -24.02 4.32
C TYR A 54 -2.84 -22.63 3.86
N ALA A 55 -1.55 -22.41 3.58
CA ALA A 55 -1.01 -21.10 3.21
C ALA A 55 -1.76 -20.48 2.02
N ASP A 56 -2.02 -21.25 0.96
CA ASP A 56 -2.71 -20.74 -0.24
C ASP A 56 -4.12 -20.22 0.07
N LYS A 57 -4.86 -20.95 0.92
CA LYS A 57 -6.23 -20.55 1.34
C LYS A 57 -6.20 -19.35 2.28
N ALA A 58 -5.20 -19.28 3.14
CA ALA A 58 -4.99 -18.14 4.04
C ALA A 58 -4.67 -16.87 3.25
N TRP A 59 -3.78 -16.95 2.26
CA TRP A 59 -3.44 -15.82 1.39
C TRP A 59 -4.61 -15.39 0.50
N LEU A 60 -5.41 -16.34 -0.03
CA LEU A 60 -6.66 -16.01 -0.72
C LEU A 60 -7.59 -15.18 0.18
N SER A 61 -7.74 -15.60 1.43
CA SER A 61 -8.56 -14.88 2.43
C SER A 61 -7.99 -13.49 2.72
N VAL A 62 -6.66 -13.36 2.84
CA VAL A 62 -5.97 -12.08 3.02
C VAL A 62 -6.21 -11.15 1.84
N TYR A 63 -6.14 -11.63 0.60
CA TYR A 63 -6.43 -10.80 -0.58
C TYR A 63 -7.89 -10.35 -0.60
N VAL A 64 -8.84 -11.26 -0.36
CA VAL A 64 -10.27 -10.92 -0.33
C VAL A 64 -10.56 -9.87 0.75
N LEU A 65 -10.04 -10.06 1.97
CA LEU A 65 -10.21 -9.12 3.08
C LEU A 65 -9.49 -7.79 2.82
N GLY A 66 -8.29 -7.82 2.24
CA GLY A 66 -7.50 -6.64 1.92
C GLY A 66 -8.17 -5.79 0.84
N ILE A 67 -8.68 -6.41 -0.22
CA ILE A 67 -9.41 -5.73 -1.29
C ILE A 67 -10.73 -5.17 -0.74
N ALA A 68 -11.54 -5.99 -0.06
CA ALA A 68 -12.81 -5.55 0.50
C ALA A 68 -12.61 -4.40 1.50
N GLY A 69 -11.65 -4.54 2.42
CA GLY A 69 -11.30 -3.49 3.38
C GLY A 69 -10.79 -2.22 2.73
N SER A 70 -9.99 -2.32 1.66
CA SER A 70 -9.53 -1.16 0.89
C SER A 70 -10.67 -0.42 0.22
N VAL A 71 -11.64 -1.15 -0.36
CA VAL A 71 -12.85 -0.57 -0.97
C VAL A 71 -13.73 0.10 0.09
N VAL A 72 -13.94 -0.54 1.24
CA VAL A 72 -14.73 0.03 2.35
C VAL A 72 -14.06 1.27 2.94
N LEU A 73 -12.75 1.25 3.18
CA LEU A 73 -12.01 2.43 3.66
C LEU A 73 -12.04 3.57 2.63
N GLY A 74 -11.86 3.25 1.34
CA GLY A 74 -11.98 4.23 0.27
C GLY A 74 -13.39 4.84 0.18
N ALA A 75 -14.44 4.03 0.31
CA ALA A 75 -15.83 4.49 0.29
C ALA A 75 -16.21 5.30 1.53
N THR A 76 -15.79 4.89 2.73
CA THR A 76 -16.08 5.58 4.00
C THR A 76 -15.36 6.93 4.09
N GLU A 77 -14.11 7.02 3.65
CA GLU A 77 -13.43 8.31 3.54
C GLU A 77 -14.12 9.18 2.49
N LYS A 78 -14.40 8.68 1.27
CA LYS A 78 -15.15 9.47 0.27
C LYS A 78 -16.50 10.01 0.78
N ALA A 79 -17.26 9.19 1.51
CA ALA A 79 -18.53 9.59 2.12
C ALA A 79 -18.37 10.69 3.18
N ARG A 80 -17.28 10.65 3.97
CA ARG A 80 -16.96 11.68 4.96
C ARG A 80 -16.59 13.03 4.36
N TRP A 81 -16.03 13.05 3.14
CA TRP A 81 -15.53 14.26 2.49
C TRP A 81 -16.42 14.77 1.34
N GLY A 82 -17.58 14.14 1.09
CA GLY A 82 -18.60 14.67 0.18
C GLY A 82 -18.23 14.68 -1.31
N MET A 83 -17.22 13.91 -1.74
CA MET A 83 -16.83 13.84 -3.16
C MET A 83 -17.71 12.88 -3.96
N GLY A 84 -18.31 13.40 -5.04
CA GLY A 84 -19.17 12.68 -5.97
C GLY A 84 -18.42 11.73 -6.94
N SER A 85 -19.11 10.64 -7.26
CA SER A 85 -18.83 9.55 -8.22
C SER A 85 -17.59 8.67 -7.97
N PHE A 86 -17.81 7.37 -8.18
CA PHE A 86 -16.79 6.33 -8.09
C PHE A 86 -15.86 6.43 -9.31
N ASP A 87 -14.59 6.81 -9.11
CA ASP A 87 -13.63 6.87 -10.21
C ASP A 87 -13.27 5.46 -10.67
N VAL A 88 -13.99 4.96 -11.68
CA VAL A 88 -13.78 3.64 -12.29
C VAL A 88 -12.34 3.45 -12.74
N ARG A 89 -11.62 4.53 -13.09
CA ARG A 89 -10.21 4.45 -13.49
C ARG A 89 -9.33 3.97 -12.34
N SER A 90 -9.57 4.43 -11.12
CA SER A 90 -8.83 3.96 -9.94
C SER A 90 -9.10 2.49 -9.64
N LEU A 91 -10.34 2.02 -9.85
CA LEU A 91 -10.68 0.60 -9.72
C LEU A 91 -10.00 -0.22 -10.81
N LEU A 92 -10.05 0.26 -12.05
CA LEU A 92 -9.41 -0.42 -13.18
C LEU A 92 -7.89 -0.50 -12.99
N ALA A 93 -7.24 0.57 -12.54
CA ALA A 93 -5.82 0.58 -12.22
C ALA A 93 -5.48 -0.44 -11.11
N PHE A 94 -6.31 -0.53 -10.08
CA PHE A 94 -6.14 -1.50 -9.00
C PHE A 94 -6.30 -2.95 -9.50
N VAL A 95 -7.30 -3.22 -10.34
CA VAL A 95 -7.50 -4.53 -10.97
C VAL A 95 -6.33 -4.88 -11.89
N MET A 96 -5.87 -3.94 -12.72
CA MET A 96 -4.72 -4.14 -13.61
C MET A 96 -3.43 -4.43 -12.83
N PHE A 97 -3.22 -3.75 -11.71
CA PHE A 97 -2.07 -3.97 -10.83
C PHE A 97 -2.05 -5.42 -10.30
N PHE A 98 -3.17 -5.91 -9.75
CA PHE A 98 -3.25 -7.30 -9.28
C PHE A 98 -3.16 -8.30 -10.43
N ALA A 99 -3.86 -8.05 -11.54
CA ALA A 99 -3.84 -8.92 -12.71
C ALA A 99 -2.43 -9.08 -13.28
N PHE A 100 -1.65 -8.00 -13.34
CA PHE A 100 -0.26 -8.05 -13.76
C PHE A 100 0.61 -8.85 -12.80
N GLY A 101 0.44 -8.66 -11.48
CA GLY A 101 1.12 -9.46 -10.46
C GLY A 101 0.90 -10.96 -10.66
N PHE A 102 -0.37 -11.39 -10.73
CA PHE A 102 -0.72 -12.79 -10.96
C PHE A 102 -0.24 -13.34 -12.31
N PHE A 103 -0.24 -12.50 -13.35
CA PHE A 103 0.30 -12.88 -14.66
C PHE A 103 1.80 -13.20 -14.59
N VAL A 104 2.59 -12.36 -13.90
CA VAL A 104 4.03 -12.59 -13.69
C VAL A 104 4.27 -13.86 -12.88
N GLU A 105 3.52 -14.09 -11.81
CA GLU A 105 3.64 -15.32 -11.02
C GLU A 105 3.38 -16.57 -11.85
N ARG A 106 2.38 -16.50 -12.76
CA ARG A 106 2.01 -17.63 -13.60
C ARG A 106 3.08 -17.96 -14.63
N ILE A 107 3.71 -16.95 -15.22
CA ILE A 107 4.81 -17.14 -16.19
C ILE A 107 6.09 -17.58 -15.49
N GLY A 108 6.39 -16.99 -14.33
CA GLY A 108 7.61 -17.25 -13.58
C GLY A 108 7.62 -18.58 -12.83
N HIS A 109 6.50 -19.31 -12.80
CA HIS A 109 6.34 -20.56 -12.05
C HIS A 109 6.78 -20.43 -10.58
N PHE A 110 6.42 -19.32 -9.94
CA PHE A 110 6.92 -19.01 -8.60
C PHE A 110 6.46 -20.05 -7.57
N GLY A 111 7.41 -20.55 -6.78
CA GLY A 111 7.15 -21.32 -5.58
C GLY A 111 6.70 -20.42 -4.41
N PRO A 112 6.25 -21.02 -3.29
CA PRO A 112 5.69 -20.26 -2.15
C PRO A 112 6.62 -19.19 -1.59
N ARG A 113 7.94 -19.43 -1.60
CA ARG A 113 8.94 -18.46 -1.14
C ARG A 113 9.12 -17.30 -2.11
N GLU A 114 9.12 -17.58 -3.41
CA GLU A 114 9.29 -16.59 -4.46
C GLU A 114 8.08 -15.65 -4.51
N MET A 115 6.86 -16.19 -4.35
CA MET A 115 5.64 -15.40 -4.18
C MET A 115 5.71 -14.47 -2.95
N GLY A 116 6.20 -15.00 -1.82
CA GLY A 116 6.38 -14.24 -0.58
C GLY A 116 7.39 -13.10 -0.66
N ALA A 117 8.35 -13.15 -1.59
CA ALA A 117 9.28 -12.05 -1.87
C ALA A 117 8.78 -11.11 -2.98
N PHE A 118 8.15 -11.68 -4.02
CA PHE A 118 7.68 -10.95 -5.19
C PHE A 118 6.64 -9.89 -4.83
N TRP A 119 5.56 -10.26 -4.13
CA TRP A 119 4.49 -9.32 -3.81
C TRP A 119 4.98 -8.12 -3.00
N PRO A 120 5.74 -8.29 -1.90
CA PRO A 120 6.26 -7.15 -1.14
C PRO A 120 7.16 -6.26 -1.98
N ILE A 121 8.07 -6.83 -2.79
CA ILE A 121 8.94 -6.04 -3.68
C ILE A 121 8.10 -5.28 -4.71
N TYR A 122 7.11 -5.95 -5.32
CA TYR A 122 6.22 -5.37 -6.31
C TYR A 122 5.42 -4.20 -5.72
N PHE A 123 4.80 -4.36 -4.55
CA PHE A 123 4.10 -3.25 -3.87
C PHE A 123 5.05 -2.10 -3.49
N MET A 124 6.23 -2.41 -2.95
CA MET A 124 7.19 -1.40 -2.51
C MET A 124 7.79 -0.62 -3.66
N LEU A 125 7.88 -1.21 -4.87
CA LEU A 125 8.27 -0.48 -6.08
C LEU A 125 7.32 0.69 -6.35
N PHE A 126 6.01 0.48 -6.23
CA PHE A 126 5.02 1.55 -6.43
C PHE A 126 5.07 2.59 -5.32
N TYR A 127 5.41 2.19 -4.09
CA TYR A 127 5.66 3.13 -2.99
C TYR A 127 6.92 3.98 -3.27
N CYS A 128 7.98 3.37 -3.79
CA CYS A 128 9.19 4.07 -4.18
C CYS A 128 8.93 5.09 -5.28
N LEU A 129 8.19 4.66 -6.32
CA LEU A 129 7.73 5.53 -7.39
C LEU A 129 6.92 6.68 -6.80
N ALA A 130 5.86 6.41 -6.04
CA ALA A 130 5.05 7.44 -5.38
C ALA A 130 5.90 8.45 -4.59
N GLY A 131 6.94 7.99 -3.88
CA GLY A 131 7.87 8.86 -3.15
C GLY A 131 8.63 9.88 -4.01
N LEU A 132 8.85 9.61 -5.31
CA LEU A 132 9.45 10.58 -6.22
C LEU A 132 8.57 11.83 -6.42
N TRP A 133 7.24 11.70 -6.30
CA TRP A 133 6.30 12.81 -6.45
C TRP A 133 5.85 13.39 -5.11
N PHE A 134 5.66 12.55 -4.08
CA PHE A 134 5.06 12.95 -2.82
C PHE A 134 6.08 13.19 -1.70
N GLY A 135 7.30 12.66 -1.82
CA GLY A 135 8.39 12.90 -0.86
C GLY A 135 9.30 11.68 -0.68
N ILE A 136 10.61 11.95 -0.58
CA ILE A 136 11.69 10.94 -0.50
C ILE A 136 11.52 9.92 0.62
N ALA A 137 10.77 10.29 1.67
CA ALA A 137 10.37 9.43 2.77
C ALA A 137 9.79 8.09 2.33
N PHE A 138 8.85 8.10 1.36
CA PHE A 138 8.24 6.87 0.83
C PHE A 138 9.25 6.02 0.05
N THR A 139 10.16 6.68 -0.66
CA THR A 139 11.23 6.01 -1.42
C THR A 139 12.23 5.32 -0.49
N ILE A 140 12.66 5.97 0.58
CA ILE A 140 13.54 5.36 1.58
C ILE A 140 12.85 4.18 2.25
N PHE A 141 11.56 4.33 2.62
CA PHE A 141 10.79 3.25 3.23
C PHE A 141 10.66 2.05 2.29
N GLY A 142 10.22 2.26 1.05
CA GLY A 142 10.06 1.19 0.07
C GLY A 142 11.38 0.48 -0.25
N LEU A 143 12.47 1.22 -0.44
CA LEU A 143 13.81 0.64 -0.65
C LEU A 143 14.27 -0.18 0.55
N SER A 144 14.01 0.31 1.77
CA SER A 144 14.38 -0.39 3.00
C SER A 144 13.65 -1.73 3.10
N VAL A 145 12.35 -1.76 2.82
CA VAL A 145 11.56 -3.01 2.83
C VAL A 145 12.00 -3.96 1.71
N ILE A 146 12.30 -3.45 0.51
CA ILE A 146 12.84 -4.27 -0.60
C ILE A 146 14.16 -4.91 -0.19
N ALA A 147 15.10 -4.12 0.34
CA ALA A 147 16.40 -4.62 0.77
C ALA A 147 16.25 -5.69 1.87
N LEU A 148 15.42 -5.43 2.89
CA LEU A 148 15.16 -6.40 3.96
C LEU A 148 14.44 -7.65 3.45
N THR A 149 13.59 -7.54 2.44
CA THR A 149 12.93 -8.69 1.80
C THR A 149 13.96 -9.55 1.07
N LEU A 150 14.88 -8.95 0.31
CA LEU A 150 15.94 -9.66 -0.39
C LEU A 150 16.93 -10.34 0.58
N ILE A 151 17.32 -9.63 1.65
CA ILE A 151 18.14 -10.20 2.73
C ILE A 151 17.42 -11.40 3.36
N GLY A 152 16.13 -11.23 3.69
CA GLY A 152 15.32 -12.31 4.22
C GLY A 152 15.27 -13.51 3.27
N TYR A 153 15.08 -13.25 1.98
CA TYR A 153 14.94 -14.29 0.98
C TYR A 153 16.21 -15.15 0.83
N VAL A 154 17.38 -14.51 0.84
CA VAL A 154 18.69 -15.17 0.67
C VAL A 154 19.18 -15.83 1.95
N PHE A 155 19.06 -15.16 3.10
CA PHE A 155 19.68 -15.59 4.35
C PHE A 155 18.74 -16.34 5.29
N ILE A 156 17.43 -16.10 5.22
CA ILE A 156 16.46 -16.75 6.10
C ILE A 156 15.87 -17.96 5.35
N GLY A 157 16.08 -19.16 5.89
CA GLY A 157 15.55 -20.42 5.34
C GLY A 157 14.05 -20.60 5.60
N ALA A 158 13.70 -21.64 6.37
CA ALA A 158 12.30 -21.97 6.68
C ALA A 158 11.55 -20.89 7.49
N ALA A 159 12.29 -20.03 8.23
CA ALA A 159 11.71 -18.93 9.00
C ALA A 159 11.39 -17.68 8.17
N PHE A 160 11.50 -17.74 6.84
CA PHE A 160 11.26 -16.61 5.95
C PHE A 160 9.85 -15.98 6.14
N PRO A 161 8.76 -16.75 6.31
CA PRO A 161 7.46 -16.15 6.60
C PRO A 161 7.44 -15.31 7.88
N LEU A 162 8.10 -15.75 8.95
CA LEU A 162 8.19 -14.95 10.19
C LEU A 162 8.99 -13.67 9.99
N TRP A 163 10.09 -13.74 9.24
CA TRP A 163 10.85 -12.54 8.87
C TRP A 163 9.97 -11.54 8.11
N MET A 164 9.16 -12.03 7.16
CA MET A 164 8.25 -11.19 6.38
C MET A 164 7.06 -10.65 7.19
N ALA A 165 6.60 -11.37 8.22
CA ALA A 165 5.62 -10.84 9.17
C ALA A 165 6.16 -9.59 9.88
N VAL A 166 7.44 -9.59 10.27
CA VAL A 166 8.07 -8.45 10.92
C VAL A 166 8.39 -7.36 9.90
N VAL A 167 9.15 -7.68 8.84
CA VAL A 167 9.65 -6.68 7.89
C VAL A 167 8.52 -6.02 7.11
N ASN A 168 7.64 -6.81 6.50
CA ASN A 168 6.58 -6.26 5.67
C ASN A 168 5.36 -5.91 6.53
N GLY A 169 4.93 -6.82 7.40
CA GLY A 169 3.76 -6.60 8.24
C GLY A 169 3.91 -5.47 9.25
N VAL A 170 4.86 -5.59 10.19
CA VAL A 170 5.10 -4.55 11.21
C VAL A 170 5.69 -3.28 10.57
N GLY A 171 6.55 -3.42 9.56
CA GLY A 171 7.07 -2.27 8.80
C GLY A 171 5.98 -1.40 8.19
N LEU A 172 4.97 -2.01 7.56
CA LEU A 172 3.81 -1.29 7.01
C LEU A 172 2.99 -0.60 8.11
N ILE A 173 2.77 -1.25 9.25
CA ILE A 173 2.03 -0.65 10.37
C ILE A 173 2.77 0.57 10.91
N LEU A 174 4.08 0.47 11.15
CA LEU A 174 4.90 1.59 11.62
C LEU A 174 4.97 2.73 10.59
N GLY A 175 5.12 2.40 9.31
CA GLY A 175 5.10 3.38 8.22
C GLY A 175 3.76 4.11 8.16
N GLY A 176 2.65 3.38 8.27
CA GLY A 176 1.31 3.96 8.33
C GLY A 176 1.11 4.88 9.55
N LEU A 177 1.59 4.49 10.73
CA LEU A 177 1.52 5.31 11.93
C LEU A 177 2.36 6.59 11.83
N TRP A 178 3.53 6.52 11.19
CA TRP A 178 4.41 7.69 11.00
C TRP A 178 3.79 8.72 10.04
N MET A 179 3.19 8.26 8.94
CA MET A 179 2.47 9.14 8.00
C MET A 179 1.23 9.80 8.59
N ARG A 180 0.72 9.26 9.70
CA ARG A 180 -0.40 9.85 10.46
C ARG A 180 0.04 11.03 11.34
N ARG A 181 1.33 11.14 11.64
CA ARG A 181 1.92 12.18 12.50
C ARG A 181 2.57 13.33 11.72
N SER A 182 2.71 13.18 10.40
CA SER A 182 3.33 14.15 9.48
C SER A 182 2.25 14.92 8.72
#